data_AF-A0A1Y3FYR5-F1
#
_entry.id   AF-A0A1Y3FYR5-F1
#
_cell.length_a   1.000
_cell.length_b   1.000
_cell.length_c   1.000
_cell.angle_alpha   90.00
_cell.angle_beta   90.00
_cell.angle_gamma   90.00
#
_symmetry.space_group_name_H-M   'P 1'
#
loop_
_entity.id
_entity.type
_entity.pdbx_description
1 polymer ?
#
loop_
_entity_poly.entity_id
_entity_poly.type
_entity_poly.pdbx_seq_one_letter_code
_entity_poly.pdbx_strand_id
1 'polypeptide(L)'
;MQHYEQTILSQYACSPSLTTLIDAWNQMTDPQALVNRWFDNIWNIETAQGYGLDVWGRIVGVSRVLRVATGTFLGFLEANDLTEEPFNTAPWYQDYAATDNHRLSDSGYRQLIYAKALANITDCSVFSLNKILMMLFAGQGDAWVEESGIMAMRYVFNFTPTPLQISVIQNAGVLPRPAGVTVSYAIREAGDGA
;
A
#
# COMPACT_ATOMS: atom_id res chain seq x y z
N MET A 1 28.37 16.73 17.04
CA MET A 1 28.78 17.97 16.34
C MET A 1 29.68 17.62 15.17
N GLN A 2 29.40 18.19 13.99
CA GLN A 2 30.27 18.02 12.82
C GLN A 2 31.52 18.90 12.99
N HIS A 3 32.69 18.35 12.63
CA HIS A 3 33.98 19.06 12.60
C HIS A 3 34.43 19.72 13.91
N TYR A 4 34.21 19.08 15.07
CA TYR A 4 34.64 19.63 16.36
C TYR A 4 36.16 19.80 16.47
N GLU A 5 36.96 19.07 15.68
CA GLU A 5 38.42 19.19 15.66
C GLU A 5 38.89 20.63 15.33
N GLN A 6 38.12 21.37 14.52
CA GLN A 6 38.42 22.76 14.16
C GLN A 6 38.27 23.73 15.34
N THR A 7 37.56 23.32 16.40
CA THR A 7 37.35 24.11 17.61
C THR A 7 38.47 23.92 18.64
N ILE A 8 39.37 22.96 18.41
CA ILE A 8 40.50 22.67 19.30
C ILE A 8 41.61 23.68 19.06
N LEU A 9 42.07 24.34 20.12
CA LEU A 9 43.25 25.21 20.09
C LEU A 9 44.49 24.40 19.69
N SER A 10 45.32 24.95 18.81
CA SER A 10 46.49 24.27 18.22
C SER A 10 47.47 23.69 19.27
N GLN A 11 47.59 24.32 20.44
CA GLN A 11 48.45 23.85 21.54
C GLN A 11 48.00 22.50 22.15
N TYR A 12 46.73 22.13 22.00
CA TYR A 12 46.16 20.88 22.52
C TYR A 12 45.90 19.82 21.43
N ALA A 13 46.09 20.16 20.16
CA ALA A 13 45.82 19.27 19.03
C ALA A 13 46.65 17.96 19.06
N CYS A 14 47.84 17.99 19.65
CA CYS A 14 48.72 16.81 19.78
C CYS A 14 48.54 16.01 21.09
N SER A 15 47.56 16.32 21.94
CA SER A 15 47.33 15.60 23.20
C SER A 15 46.32 14.46 23.01
N PRO A 16 46.75 13.17 23.02
CA PRO A 16 45.85 12.05 22.72
C PRO A 16 44.75 11.88 23.78
N SER A 17 45.04 12.17 25.05
CA SER A 17 44.09 12.01 26.15
C SER A 17 42.96 13.05 26.10
N LEU A 18 43.26 14.28 25.69
CA LEU A 18 42.24 15.33 25.57
C LEU A 18 41.37 15.11 24.33
N THR A 19 41.96 14.75 23.18
CA THR A 19 41.20 14.51 21.94
C THR A 19 40.25 13.32 22.09
N THR A 20 40.68 12.23 22.72
CA THR A 20 39.83 11.06 22.99
C THR A 20 38.67 11.37 23.94
N LEU A 21 38.88 12.19 24.98
CA LEU A 21 37.80 12.62 25.87
C LEU A 21 36.77 13.47 25.10
N ILE A 22 37.22 14.44 24.31
CA ILE A 22 36.34 15.30 23.51
C ILE A 22 35.57 14.47 22.47
N ASP A 23 36.22 13.50 21.84
CA ASP A 23 35.57 12.60 20.88
C ASP A 23 34.47 11.77 21.54
N ALA A 24 34.75 11.19 22.71
CA ALA A 24 33.76 10.43 23.47
C ALA A 24 32.54 11.31 23.84
N TRP A 25 32.77 12.53 24.31
CA TRP A 25 31.70 13.49 24.59
C TRP A 25 30.90 13.86 23.34
N ASN A 26 31.57 14.04 22.20
CA ASN A 26 30.93 14.33 20.94
C ASN A 26 30.04 13.16 20.50
N GLN A 27 30.53 11.92 20.56
CA GLN A 27 29.76 10.73 20.22
C GLN A 27 28.54 10.52 21.13
N MET A 28 28.65 10.82 22.43
CA MET A 28 27.54 10.74 23.38
C MET A 28 26.47 11.81 23.15
N THR A 29 26.88 12.98 22.65
CA THR A 29 25.98 14.13 22.47
C THR A 29 25.40 14.19 21.06
N ASP A 30 26.08 13.62 20.05
CA ASP A 30 25.71 13.77 18.66
C ASP A 30 24.44 12.98 18.29
N PRO A 31 23.31 13.66 18.01
CA PRO A 31 22.07 12.96 17.69
C PRO A 31 22.00 12.52 16.23
N GLN A 32 22.99 12.87 15.37
CA GLN A 32 22.87 12.67 13.92
C GLN A 32 22.64 11.21 13.54
N ALA A 33 23.34 10.27 14.18
CA ALA A 33 23.13 8.85 13.91
C ALA A 33 21.69 8.41 14.25
N LEU A 34 21.12 8.95 15.33
CA LEU A 34 19.73 8.71 15.72
C LEU A 34 18.74 9.34 14.74
N VAL A 35 19.00 10.58 14.31
CA VAL A 35 18.16 11.28 13.32
C VAL A 35 18.17 10.57 11.98
N ASN A 36 19.33 10.11 11.51
CA ASN A 36 19.44 9.37 10.25
C ASN A 36 18.69 8.03 10.34
N ARG A 37 18.85 7.29 11.44
CA ARG A 37 18.09 6.05 11.66
C ARG A 37 16.59 6.30 11.77
N TRP A 38 16.18 7.41 12.38
CA TRP A 38 14.77 7.80 12.41
C TRP A 38 14.27 8.11 11.00
N PHE A 39 15.04 8.88 10.22
CA PHE A 39 14.69 9.22 8.86
C PHE A 39 14.55 7.95 8.01
N ASP A 40 15.51 7.05 8.04
CA ASP A 40 15.48 5.83 7.23
C ASP A 40 14.35 4.88 7.65
N ASN A 41 14.11 4.70 8.95
CA ASN A 41 13.14 3.71 9.42
C ASN A 41 11.70 4.24 9.47
N ILE A 42 11.50 5.56 9.55
CA ILE A 42 10.18 6.18 9.74
C ILE A 42 9.81 7.11 8.58
N TRP A 43 10.69 8.03 8.21
CA TRP A 43 10.34 9.11 7.28
C TRP A 43 10.52 8.74 5.81
N ASN A 44 11.59 8.05 5.44
CA ASN A 44 11.83 7.62 4.07
C ASN A 44 10.95 6.40 3.74
N ILE A 45 9.95 6.60 2.88
CA ILE A 45 8.97 5.56 2.51
C ILE A 45 9.60 4.32 1.84
N GLU A 46 10.74 4.47 1.16
CA GLU A 46 11.44 3.36 0.51
C GLU A 46 12.08 2.40 1.52
N THR A 47 12.60 2.95 2.62
CA THR A 47 13.33 2.20 3.65
C THR A 47 12.52 2.00 4.93
N ALA A 48 11.39 2.69 5.08
CA ALA A 48 10.54 2.61 6.27
C ALA A 48 10.04 1.19 6.52
N GLN A 49 9.96 0.84 7.80
CA GLN A 49 9.58 -0.50 8.28
C GLN A 49 8.64 -0.39 9.48
N GLY A 50 7.79 -1.40 9.67
CA GLY A 50 6.90 -1.50 10.83
C GLY A 50 6.11 -0.22 11.11
N TYR A 51 6.37 0.42 12.26
CA TYR A 51 5.69 1.64 12.69
C TYR A 51 5.83 2.81 11.71
N GLY A 52 6.98 2.95 11.03
CA GLY A 52 7.19 4.02 10.05
C GLY A 52 6.16 3.99 8.92
N LEU A 53 5.92 2.80 8.38
CA LEU A 53 4.88 2.60 7.37
C LEU A 53 3.48 2.79 7.94
N ASP A 54 3.24 2.47 9.21
CA ASP A 54 1.94 2.73 9.86
C ASP A 54 1.64 4.23 9.96
N VAL A 55 2.65 5.07 10.17
CA VAL A 55 2.51 6.53 10.12
C VAL A 55 2.13 7.00 8.72
N TRP A 56 2.86 6.54 7.69
CA TRP A 56 2.54 6.85 6.29
C TRP A 56 1.12 6.40 5.91
N GLY A 57 0.74 5.21 6.31
CA GLY A 57 -0.62 4.68 6.12
C GLY A 57 -1.69 5.58 6.73
N ARG A 58 -1.49 6.06 7.96
CA ARG A 58 -2.42 7.03 8.58
C ARG A 58 -2.51 8.35 7.81
N ILE A 59 -1.39 8.83 7.25
CA ILE A 59 -1.35 10.05 6.44
C ILE A 59 -2.17 9.88 5.15
N VAL A 60 -2.01 8.78 4.43
CA VAL A 60 -2.73 8.54 3.17
C VAL A 60 -4.15 7.98 3.37
N GLY A 61 -4.45 7.50 4.58
CA GLY A 61 -5.76 6.97 4.97
C GLY A 61 -5.95 5.48 4.68
N VAL A 62 -4.92 4.64 4.85
CA VAL A 62 -5.07 3.17 4.78
C VAL A 62 -4.45 2.44 5.97
N SER A 63 -5.13 1.39 6.40
CA SER A 63 -4.69 0.46 7.45
C SER A 63 -3.82 -0.66 6.90
N ARG A 64 -2.82 -1.09 7.69
CA ARG A 64 -2.01 -2.29 7.42
C ARG A 64 -2.80 -3.58 7.57
N VAL A 65 -3.78 -3.57 8.47
CA VAL A 65 -4.65 -4.72 8.72
C VAL A 65 -5.87 -4.55 7.84
N LEU A 66 -6.03 -5.47 6.90
CA LEU A 66 -7.21 -5.55 6.04
C LEU A 66 -8.18 -6.57 6.61
N ARG A 67 -9.47 -6.21 6.56
CA ARG A 67 -10.57 -7.11 6.84
C ARG A 67 -10.86 -7.90 5.58
N VAL A 68 -10.53 -9.19 5.61
CA VAL A 68 -10.78 -10.10 4.50
C VAL A 68 -12.06 -10.86 4.81
N ALA A 69 -13.10 -10.64 3.99
CA ALA A 69 -14.28 -11.49 4.05
C ALA A 69 -13.83 -12.92 3.69
N THR A 70 -14.02 -13.83 4.62
CA THR A 70 -13.62 -15.24 4.52
C THR A 70 -14.89 -16.04 4.34
N GLY A 71 -15.09 -16.54 3.12
CA GLY A 71 -16.26 -17.33 2.76
C GLY A 71 -16.91 -16.81 1.49
N THR A 72 -17.06 -17.69 0.52
CA THR A 72 -17.95 -17.49 -0.62
C THR A 72 -19.36 -17.87 -0.21
N PHE A 73 -20.36 -17.23 -0.82
CA PHE A 73 -21.76 -17.54 -0.57
C PHE A 73 -22.53 -17.61 -1.88
N LEU A 74 -23.64 -18.35 -1.84
CA LEU A 74 -24.55 -18.43 -2.97
C LEU A 74 -25.15 -17.04 -3.26
N GLY A 75 -24.91 -16.54 -4.47
CA GLY A 75 -25.41 -15.27 -4.96
C GLY A 75 -26.36 -15.43 -6.15
N PHE A 76 -27.18 -14.41 -6.39
CA PHE A 76 -28.10 -14.35 -7.54
C PHE A 76 -27.79 -13.17 -8.47
N LEU A 77 -26.78 -12.35 -8.15
CA LEU A 77 -26.41 -11.18 -8.95
C LEU A 77 -25.28 -11.55 -9.92
N GLU A 78 -25.32 -10.97 -11.12
CA GLU A 78 -24.22 -11.09 -12.08
C GLU A 78 -23.04 -10.21 -11.64
N ALA A 79 -21.98 -10.84 -11.12
CA ALA A 79 -20.58 -10.42 -11.09
C ALA A 79 -20.22 -9.02 -10.52
N ASN A 80 -21.07 -8.35 -9.75
CA ASN A 80 -20.70 -7.06 -9.13
C ASN A 80 -19.95 -7.21 -7.79
N ASP A 81 -20.03 -8.39 -7.17
CA ASP A 81 -19.26 -8.77 -5.99
C ASP A 81 -18.44 -10.04 -6.32
N LEU A 82 -17.14 -10.00 -6.02
CA LEU A 82 -16.19 -11.08 -6.30
C LEU A 82 -16.31 -12.25 -5.31
N THR A 83 -17.30 -12.22 -4.41
CA THR A 83 -17.52 -13.21 -3.34
C THR A 83 -18.72 -14.14 -3.56
N GLU A 84 -19.51 -13.89 -4.62
CA GLU A 84 -20.71 -14.67 -4.98
C GLU A 84 -20.36 -15.88 -5.88
N GLU A 85 -20.91 -17.05 -5.57
CA GLU A 85 -20.72 -18.30 -6.32
C GLU A 85 -22.06 -18.87 -6.81
N PRO A 86 -22.07 -19.69 -7.89
CA PRO A 86 -23.31 -20.24 -8.45
C PRO A 86 -23.91 -21.35 -7.58
N PHE A 87 -25.11 -21.77 -7.98
CA PHE A 87 -25.85 -22.86 -7.32
C PHE A 87 -24.99 -24.12 -7.12
N ASN A 88 -25.12 -24.71 -5.92
CA ASN A 88 -24.47 -25.95 -5.50
C ASN A 88 -22.94 -25.90 -5.32
N THR A 89 -22.35 -24.69 -5.25
CA THR A 89 -20.91 -24.51 -5.01
C THR A 89 -20.60 -23.94 -3.63
N ALA A 90 -21.44 -23.04 -3.10
CA ALA A 90 -21.23 -22.35 -1.83
C ALA A 90 -22.46 -22.43 -0.90
N PRO A 91 -22.27 -22.30 0.43
CA PRO A 91 -23.38 -22.24 1.38
C PRO A 91 -24.22 -20.95 1.20
N TRP A 92 -25.44 -20.95 1.76
CA TRP A 92 -26.26 -19.74 1.84
C TRP A 92 -25.56 -18.64 2.62
N TYR A 93 -25.75 -17.39 2.20
CA TYR A 93 -25.26 -16.22 2.93
C TYR A 93 -25.71 -16.28 4.39
N GLN A 94 -24.76 -16.13 5.30
CA GLN A 94 -25.01 -15.99 6.73
C GLN A 94 -24.86 -14.52 7.09
N ASP A 95 -25.78 -13.99 7.90
CA ASP A 95 -25.87 -12.57 8.30
C ASP A 95 -24.63 -12.04 9.06
N TYR A 96 -23.61 -12.89 9.22
CA TYR A 96 -22.26 -12.52 9.59
C TYR A 96 -21.28 -13.11 8.57
N ALA A 97 -20.53 -12.26 7.88
CA ALA A 97 -19.36 -12.71 7.13
C ALA A 97 -18.23 -13.01 8.13
N ALA A 98 -17.72 -14.25 8.12
CA ALA A 98 -16.51 -14.55 8.87
C ALA A 98 -15.39 -13.66 8.32
N THR A 99 -14.99 -12.64 9.06
CA THR A 99 -13.98 -11.69 8.63
C THR A 99 -12.69 -12.04 9.32
N ASP A 100 -11.64 -12.30 8.55
CA ASP A 100 -10.30 -12.48 9.10
C ASP A 100 -9.50 -11.19 8.97
N ASN A 101 -8.69 -10.92 9.99
CA ASN A 101 -7.82 -9.75 10.03
C ASN A 101 -6.46 -10.14 9.47
N HIS A 102 -6.23 -9.81 8.20
CA HIS A 102 -4.95 -10.08 7.56
C HIS A 102 -4.00 -8.90 7.70
N ARG A 103 -2.84 -9.10 8.35
CA ARG A 103 -1.78 -8.09 8.46
C ARG A 103 -0.85 -8.18 7.25
N LEU A 104 -0.74 -7.09 6.49
CA LEU A 104 0.17 -7.02 5.35
C LEU A 104 1.65 -6.97 5.76
N SER A 105 2.50 -7.59 4.93
CA SER A 105 3.95 -7.43 5.00
C SER A 105 4.36 -5.99 4.70
N ASP A 106 5.56 -5.58 5.10
CA ASP A 106 6.05 -4.22 4.85
C ASP A 106 6.10 -3.87 3.36
N SER A 107 6.50 -4.80 2.50
CA SER A 107 6.53 -4.60 1.04
C SER A 107 5.13 -4.44 0.46
N GLY A 108 4.19 -5.32 0.81
CA GLY A 108 2.81 -5.25 0.33
C GLY A 108 2.09 -4.01 0.84
N TYR A 109 2.35 -3.62 2.10
CA TYR A 109 1.77 -2.40 2.66
C TYR A 109 2.34 -1.13 2.02
N ARG A 110 3.64 -1.11 1.70
CA ARG A 110 4.26 0.02 0.97
C ARG A 110 3.64 0.21 -0.41
N GLN A 111 3.44 -0.88 -1.17
CA GLN A 111 2.74 -0.83 -2.46
C GLN A 111 1.34 -0.23 -2.31
N LEU A 112 0.61 -0.67 -1.29
CA LEU A 112 -0.73 -0.19 -1.00
C LEU A 112 -0.75 1.30 -0.60
N ILE A 113 0.23 1.78 0.17
CA ILE A 113 0.38 3.20 0.52
C ILE A 113 0.62 4.03 -0.75
N TYR A 114 1.53 3.61 -1.63
CA TYR A 114 1.76 4.31 -2.90
C TYR A 114 0.50 4.35 -3.76
N ALA A 115 -0.21 3.23 -3.89
CA ALA A 115 -1.45 3.18 -4.65
C ALA A 115 -2.51 4.13 -4.08
N LYS A 116 -2.67 4.19 -2.75
CA LYS A 116 -3.58 5.15 -2.13
C LYS A 116 -3.13 6.59 -2.34
N ALA A 117 -1.85 6.88 -2.17
CA ALA A 117 -1.30 8.22 -2.39
C ALA A 117 -1.61 8.70 -3.82
N LEU A 118 -1.37 7.83 -4.82
CA LEU A 118 -1.73 8.08 -6.21
C LEU A 118 -3.24 8.27 -6.39
N ALA A 119 -4.06 7.42 -5.77
CA ALA A 119 -5.52 7.53 -5.82
C ALA A 119 -6.05 8.85 -5.22
N ASN A 120 -5.37 9.40 -4.20
CA ASN A 120 -5.75 10.66 -3.58
C ASN A 120 -5.40 11.90 -4.45
N ILE A 121 -4.38 11.81 -5.32
CA ILE A 121 -3.91 12.93 -6.17
C ILE A 121 -4.30 12.78 -7.64
N THR A 122 -4.95 11.69 -8.01
CA THR A 122 -5.27 11.36 -9.41
C THR A 122 -6.31 12.29 -10.02
N ASP A 123 -6.19 12.51 -11.31
CA ASP A 123 -7.19 13.18 -12.15
C ASP A 123 -8.32 12.23 -12.59
N CYS A 124 -8.28 10.97 -12.14
CA CYS A 124 -9.22 9.91 -12.52
C CYS A 124 -9.28 9.62 -14.03
N SER A 125 -8.26 10.00 -14.80
CA SER A 125 -8.17 9.62 -16.22
C SER A 125 -7.85 8.12 -16.34
N VAL A 126 -8.28 7.50 -17.45
CA VAL A 126 -8.01 6.08 -17.75
C VAL A 126 -6.50 5.78 -17.66
N PHE A 127 -5.64 6.68 -18.14
CA PHE A 127 -4.19 6.52 -18.05
C PHE A 127 -3.69 6.53 -16.60
N SER A 128 -4.15 7.46 -15.77
CA SER A 128 -3.76 7.54 -14.36
C SER A 128 -4.26 6.33 -13.57
N LEU A 129 -5.49 5.87 -13.85
CA LEU A 129 -6.06 4.68 -13.24
C LEU A 129 -5.29 3.42 -13.62
N ASN A 130 -4.92 3.28 -14.90
CA ASN A 130 -4.11 2.15 -15.35
C ASN A 130 -2.74 2.12 -14.67
N LYS A 131 -2.12 3.28 -14.41
CA LYS A 131 -0.87 3.33 -13.61
C LYS A 131 -1.06 2.81 -12.19
N ILE A 132 -2.19 3.13 -11.54
CA ILE A 132 -2.50 2.61 -10.19
C ILE A 132 -2.68 1.09 -10.24
N LEU A 133 -3.40 0.58 -11.25
CA LEU A 133 -3.59 -0.87 -11.44
C LEU A 133 -2.26 -1.59 -11.67
N MET A 134 -1.39 -1.03 -12.52
CA MET A 134 -0.05 -1.58 -12.75
C MET A 134 0.79 -1.58 -11.47
N MET A 135 0.69 -0.55 -10.63
CA MET A 135 1.41 -0.50 -9.35
C MET A 135 0.93 -1.56 -8.35
N LEU A 136 -0.37 -1.86 -8.34
CA LEU A 136 -0.99 -2.81 -7.41
C LEU A 136 -0.83 -4.27 -7.84
N PHE A 137 -0.97 -4.55 -9.15
CA PHE A 137 -1.10 -5.91 -9.68
C PHE A 137 0.02 -6.30 -10.65
N ALA A 138 1.12 -5.53 -10.71
CA ALA A 138 2.28 -5.87 -11.52
C ALA A 138 2.71 -7.34 -11.31
N GLY A 139 2.77 -8.09 -12.41
CA GLY A 139 3.21 -9.48 -12.42
C GLY A 139 2.14 -10.53 -12.08
N GLN A 140 0.88 -10.14 -11.86
CA GLN A 140 -0.22 -11.07 -11.56
C GLN A 140 -1.18 -11.28 -12.74
N GLY A 141 -1.12 -10.42 -13.74
CA GLY A 141 -1.93 -10.49 -14.96
C GLY A 141 -2.24 -9.09 -15.49
N ASP A 142 -3.00 -9.03 -16.59
CA ASP A 142 -3.40 -7.76 -17.19
C ASP A 142 -4.58 -7.17 -16.42
N ALA A 143 -4.47 -5.90 -16.05
CA ALA A 143 -5.55 -5.12 -15.44
C ALA A 143 -5.65 -3.75 -16.12
N TRP A 144 -6.85 -3.37 -16.55
CA TRP A 144 -7.09 -2.09 -17.19
C TRP A 144 -8.46 -1.52 -16.85
N VAL A 145 -8.61 -0.22 -17.11
CA VAL A 145 -9.90 0.47 -17.11
C VAL A 145 -10.43 0.58 -18.52
N GLU A 146 -11.71 0.27 -18.70
CA GLU A 146 -12.45 0.55 -19.92
C GLU A 146 -13.70 1.38 -19.63
N GLU A 147 -14.10 2.20 -20.60
CA GLU A 147 -15.36 2.92 -20.57
C GLU A 147 -16.50 1.95 -20.95
N SER A 148 -17.44 1.74 -20.05
CA SER A 148 -18.53 0.76 -20.22
C SER A 148 -19.86 1.40 -20.62
N GLY A 149 -19.91 2.73 -20.74
CA GLY A 149 -21.11 3.47 -21.17
C GLY A 149 -21.13 4.91 -20.67
N ILE A 150 -22.30 5.54 -20.77
CA ILE A 150 -22.50 6.93 -20.33
C ILE A 150 -22.31 7.01 -18.82
N MET A 151 -21.31 7.80 -18.39
CA MET A 151 -20.97 7.96 -16.97
C MET A 151 -20.74 6.61 -16.27
N ALA A 152 -20.15 5.64 -16.98
CA ALA A 152 -19.83 4.32 -16.44
C ALA A 152 -18.41 3.89 -16.83
N MET A 153 -17.70 3.34 -15.86
CA MET A 153 -16.37 2.77 -16.07
C MET A 153 -16.30 1.37 -15.47
N ARG A 154 -15.44 0.54 -16.04
CA ARG A 154 -15.22 -0.82 -15.59
C ARG A 154 -13.74 -1.10 -15.37
N TYR A 155 -13.42 -1.64 -14.20
CA TYR A 155 -12.13 -2.25 -13.93
C TYR A 155 -12.16 -3.69 -14.40
N VAL A 156 -11.29 -4.04 -15.36
CA VAL A 156 -11.18 -5.39 -15.90
C VAL A 156 -9.90 -6.02 -15.41
N PHE A 157 -10.01 -7.23 -14.86
CA PHE A 157 -8.90 -8.07 -14.43
C PHE A 157 -8.89 -9.35 -15.26
N ASN A 158 -7.78 -9.62 -15.95
CA ASN A 158 -7.57 -10.84 -16.74
C ASN A 158 -6.81 -11.91 -15.94
N PHE A 159 -7.17 -12.05 -14.67
CA PHE A 159 -6.64 -13.04 -13.75
C PHE A 159 -7.62 -13.21 -12.60
N THR A 160 -7.62 -14.38 -11.95
CA THR A 160 -8.44 -14.64 -10.78
C THR A 160 -7.80 -14.01 -9.54
N PRO A 161 -8.38 -12.95 -8.94
CA PRO A 161 -7.78 -12.30 -7.79
C PRO A 161 -7.87 -13.19 -6.54
N THR A 162 -6.83 -13.16 -5.70
CA THR A 162 -6.87 -13.85 -4.40
C THR A 162 -7.83 -13.15 -3.43
N PRO A 163 -8.35 -13.83 -2.38
CA PRO A 163 -9.25 -13.20 -1.39
C PRO A 163 -8.67 -11.93 -0.76
N LEU A 164 -7.34 -11.88 -0.56
CA LEU A 164 -6.65 -10.69 -0.09
C LEU A 164 -6.71 -9.55 -1.13
N GLN A 165 -6.50 -9.83 -2.41
CA GLN A 165 -6.60 -8.83 -3.48
C GLN A 165 -8.02 -8.32 -3.65
N ILE A 166 -9.02 -9.21 -3.54
CA ILE A 166 -10.44 -8.81 -3.52
C ILE A 166 -10.68 -7.79 -2.40
N SER A 167 -10.16 -8.05 -1.19
CA SER A 167 -10.26 -7.10 -0.08
C SER A 167 -9.57 -5.75 -0.36
N VAL A 168 -8.46 -5.75 -1.11
CA VAL A 168 -7.78 -4.51 -1.54
C VAL A 168 -8.63 -3.75 -2.55
N ILE A 169 -9.18 -4.44 -3.55
CA ILE A 169 -10.01 -3.87 -4.61
C ILE A 169 -11.28 -3.23 -4.03
N GLN A 170 -11.96 -3.94 -3.12
CA GLN A 170 -13.26 -3.53 -2.60
C GLN A 170 -13.17 -2.61 -1.37
N ASN A 171 -12.29 -2.92 -0.41
CA ASN A 171 -12.33 -2.31 0.92
C ASN A 171 -11.17 -1.35 1.23
N ALA A 172 -10.03 -1.45 0.52
CA ALA A 172 -8.88 -0.57 0.82
C ALA A 172 -9.05 0.86 0.27
N GLY A 173 -10.05 1.11 -0.58
CA GLY A 173 -10.32 2.42 -1.16
C GLY A 173 -9.17 2.95 -2.02
N VAL A 174 -8.36 2.05 -2.58
CA VAL A 174 -7.21 2.38 -3.43
C VAL A 174 -7.57 2.57 -4.89
N LEU A 175 -8.74 2.08 -5.32
CA LEU A 175 -9.28 2.31 -6.65
C LEU A 175 -10.28 3.47 -6.58
N PRO A 176 -9.93 4.65 -7.13
CA PRO A 176 -10.75 5.83 -6.98
C PRO A 176 -11.98 5.75 -7.89
N ARG A 177 -13.12 6.21 -7.37
CA ARG A 177 -14.37 6.34 -8.12
C ARG A 177 -14.55 7.79 -8.55
N PRO A 178 -14.57 8.10 -9.87
CA PRO A 178 -14.82 9.45 -10.34
C PRO A 178 -16.24 9.92 -9.95
N ALA A 179 -16.39 11.24 -9.72
CA ALA A 179 -17.66 11.81 -9.32
C ALA A 179 -18.73 11.63 -10.41
N GLY A 180 -19.90 11.12 -10.02
CA GLY A 180 -21.02 10.90 -10.93
C GLY A 180 -20.86 9.70 -11.88
N VAL A 181 -19.79 8.92 -11.75
CA VAL A 181 -19.53 7.73 -12.57
C VAL A 181 -19.87 6.45 -11.80
N THR A 182 -20.54 5.52 -12.45
CA THR A 182 -20.76 4.17 -11.94
C THR A 182 -19.53 3.33 -12.21
N VAL A 183 -19.00 2.69 -11.16
CA VAL A 183 -17.84 1.79 -11.24
C VAL A 183 -18.34 0.36 -11.09
N SER A 184 -17.96 -0.50 -12.03
CA SER A 184 -18.17 -1.95 -11.94
C SER A 184 -16.84 -2.70 -12.07
N TYR A 185 -16.80 -3.94 -11.61
CA TYR A 185 -15.65 -4.83 -11.73
C TYR A 185 -16.00 -5.98 -12.68
N ALA A 186 -15.03 -6.46 -13.45
CA ALA A 186 -15.17 -7.67 -14.24
C ALA A 186 -13.90 -8.50 -14.17
N ILE A 187 -14.06 -9.78 -13.84
CA ILE A 187 -13.01 -10.78 -14.05
C ILE A 187 -13.26 -11.40 -15.42
N ARG A 188 -12.27 -11.37 -16.31
CA ARG A 188 -12.28 -12.19 -17.52
C ARG A 188 -11.34 -13.36 -17.27
N GLU A 189 -11.87 -14.57 -17.30
CA GLU A 189 -11.00 -15.74 -17.31
C GLU A 189 -10.25 -15.78 -18.65
N ALA A 190 -8.97 -16.16 -18.61
CA ALA A 190 -8.14 -16.34 -19.79
C ALA A 190 -8.65 -17.56 -20.59
N GLY A 191 -9.73 -17.37 -21.36
CA GLY A 191 -10.38 -18.46 -22.11
C GLY A 191 -11.42 -18.02 -23.14
N ASP A 192 -12.09 -16.87 -22.98
CA ASP A 192 -13.15 -16.44 -23.91
C ASP A 192 -12.64 -15.51 -25.02
N GLY A 193 -11.68 -16.03 -25.78
CA GLY A 193 -11.26 -15.46 -27.07
C GLY A 193 -11.40 -16.52 -28.15
N ALA A 194 -12.58 -16.57 -28.78
CA ALA A 194 -12.76 -17.12 -30.12
C ALA A 194 -12.11 -16.22 -31.18
#